data_AF-A0A938BI80-F1
#
_entry.id   AF-A0A938BI80-F1
#
_cell.length_a   1.000
_cell.length_b   1.000
_cell.length_c   1.000
_cell.angle_alpha   90.00
_cell.angle_beta   90.00
_cell.angle_gamma   90.00
#
_symmetry.space_group_name_H-M   'P 1'
#
loop_
_entity.id
_entity.type
_entity.pdbx_description
1 polymer ?
#
loop_
_entity_poly.entity_id
_entity_poly.type
_entity_poly.pdbx_seq_one_letter_code
_entity_poly.pdbx_strand_id
1 'polypeptide(L)'
;ANGMVLFNRFYQPDIDPDLMQVRPHLVWSTSHELRLRIWWVGMLYGRIPADFAVTGGVHTHMDVLKSLMAGAKVAMMASELLKNGIGRMTKILHDLTVWMEEHEYDSVSRMIGSMSQQHVEHPDVYERIQYMRELHTRR
;
A
#
# COMPACT_ATOMS: atom_id res chain seq x y z
N ALA A 1 -22.24 -1.98 -0.16
CA ALA A 1 -21.25 -1.37 -1.06
C ALA A 1 -20.34 -2.49 -1.58
N ASN A 2 -19.94 -2.45 -2.85
CA ASN A 2 -19.16 -3.53 -3.49
C ASN A 2 -17.64 -3.30 -3.47
N GLY A 3 -17.19 -2.10 -3.07
CA GLY A 3 -15.78 -1.77 -2.93
C GLY A 3 -15.53 -0.75 -1.83
N MET A 4 -14.33 -0.78 -1.27
CA MET A 4 -13.86 0.06 -0.17
C MET A 4 -12.49 0.66 -0.52
N VAL A 5 -12.35 1.97 -0.37
CA VAL A 5 -11.05 2.66 -0.44
C VAL A 5 -10.55 2.84 0.97
N LEU A 6 -9.41 2.23 1.31
CA LEU A 6 -8.85 2.32 2.65
C LEU A 6 -7.72 3.35 2.70
N PHE A 7 -7.65 4.07 3.83
CA PHE A 7 -6.53 4.97 4.22
C PHE A 7 -6.36 6.25 3.39
N ASN A 8 -7.47 6.84 2.94
CA ASN A 8 -7.44 8.19 2.37
C ASN A 8 -6.86 9.18 3.41
N ARG A 9 -5.96 10.05 2.97
CA ARG A 9 -5.33 11.08 3.80
C ARG A 9 -5.94 12.43 3.45
N PHE A 10 -6.58 13.06 4.43
CA PHE A 10 -6.99 14.46 4.31
C PHE A 10 -5.77 15.37 4.47
N TYR A 11 -5.80 16.54 3.80
CA TYR A 11 -4.85 17.61 4.08
C TYR A 11 -5.02 18.03 5.54
N GLN A 12 -4.04 17.69 6.37
CA GLN A 12 -4.03 18.09 7.76
C GLN A 12 -3.32 19.44 7.83
N PRO A 13 -3.98 20.48 8.35
CA PRO A 13 -3.30 21.74 8.56
C PRO A 13 -2.24 21.56 9.66
N ASP A 14 -1.18 22.35 9.59
CA ASP A 14 -0.15 22.41 10.61
C ASP A 14 -0.22 23.76 11.34
N ILE A 15 0.35 23.82 12.54
CA ILE A 15 0.39 25.03 13.36
C ILE A 15 1.79 25.63 13.26
N ASP A 16 1.87 26.85 12.75
CA ASP A 16 3.09 27.65 12.73
C ASP A 16 3.22 28.36 14.10
N PRO A 17 4.14 27.93 14.99
CA PRO A 17 4.24 28.48 16.34
C PRO A 17 4.85 29.88 16.37
N ASP A 18 5.61 30.25 15.33
CA ASP A 18 6.24 31.58 15.25
C ASP A 18 5.23 32.63 14.79
N LEU A 19 4.32 32.24 13.89
CA LEU A 19 3.30 33.13 13.33
C LEU A 19 1.92 32.96 13.97
N MET A 20 1.78 32.01 14.90
CA MET A 20 0.53 31.69 15.62
C MET A 20 -0.66 31.45 14.68
N GLN A 21 -0.42 30.75 13.57
CA GLN A 21 -1.39 30.54 12.50
C GLN A 21 -1.50 29.06 12.11
N VAL A 22 -2.72 28.66 11.76
CA VAL A 22 -3.00 27.37 11.12
C VAL A 22 -2.72 27.51 9.62
N ARG A 23 -1.82 26.69 9.08
CA ARG A 23 -1.42 26.74 7.67
C ARG A 23 -1.70 25.42 6.96
N PRO A 24 -2.10 25.46 5.67
CA PRO A 24 -2.13 24.25 4.87
C PRO A 24 -0.72 23.67 4.76
N HIS A 25 -0.52 22.45 5.23
CA HIS A 25 0.75 21.76 5.12
C HIS A 25 0.56 20.49 4.29
N LEU A 26 1.09 20.51 3.07
CA LEU A 26 1.11 19.33 2.21
C LEU A 26 2.36 18.51 2.49
N VAL A 27 2.16 17.38 3.17
CA VAL A 27 3.20 16.36 3.34
C VAL A 27 3.02 15.32 2.25
N TRP A 28 4.02 15.19 1.39
CA TRP A 28 4.06 14.11 0.40
C TRP A 28 4.11 12.76 1.12
N SER A 29 3.26 11.82 0.68
CA SER A 29 3.37 10.46 1.19
C SER A 29 4.68 9.83 0.73
N THR A 30 5.09 8.74 1.38
CA THR A 30 6.25 7.93 0.98
C THR A 30 5.88 6.46 0.97
N SER A 31 6.65 5.61 0.26
CA SER A 31 6.42 4.15 0.23
C SER A 31 6.44 3.51 1.62
N HIS A 32 7.08 4.15 2.61
CA HIS A 32 7.09 3.68 3.99
C HIS A 32 5.67 3.54 4.56
N GLU A 33 4.78 4.49 4.24
CA GLU A 33 3.43 4.50 4.77
C GLU A 33 2.57 3.35 4.22
N LEU A 34 2.96 2.70 3.11
CA LEU A 34 2.22 1.60 2.50
C LEU A 34 2.06 0.41 3.44
N ARG A 35 3.05 0.17 4.31
CA ARG A 35 3.12 -1.04 5.15
C ARG A 35 1.88 -1.25 6.00
N LEU A 36 1.41 -0.19 6.66
CA LEU A 36 0.19 -0.26 7.48
C LEU A 36 -1.05 -0.58 6.62
N ARG A 37 -1.09 -0.06 5.40
CA ARG A 37 -2.24 -0.17 4.51
C ARG A 37 -2.39 -1.58 3.95
N ILE A 38 -1.30 -2.15 3.44
CA ILE A 38 -1.29 -3.53 2.95
C ILE A 38 -1.49 -4.53 4.08
N TRP A 39 -1.02 -4.22 5.30
CA TRP A 39 -1.28 -5.06 6.46
C TRP A 39 -2.78 -5.18 6.74
N TRP A 40 -3.51 -4.07 6.79
CA TRP A 40 -4.97 -4.07 6.96
C TRP A 40 -5.70 -4.75 5.80
N VAL A 41 -5.32 -4.47 4.56
CA VAL A 41 -5.93 -5.15 3.41
C VAL A 41 -5.72 -6.66 3.48
N GLY A 42 -4.49 -7.11 3.79
CA GLY A 42 -4.15 -8.53 3.97
C GLY A 42 -4.93 -9.22 5.09
N MET A 43 -5.26 -8.50 6.15
CA MET A 43 -6.10 -9.03 7.23
C MET A 43 -7.60 -9.07 6.89
N LEU A 44 -8.09 -8.15 6.05
CA LEU A 44 -9.51 -8.03 5.71
C LEU A 44 -9.90 -8.84 4.47
N TYR A 45 -8.94 -9.17 3.62
CA TYR A 45 -9.14 -9.97 2.42
C TYR A 45 -9.83 -11.30 2.76
N GLY A 46 -10.89 -11.62 2.01
CA GLY A 46 -11.71 -12.82 2.20
C GLY A 46 -12.54 -12.86 3.49
N ARG A 47 -12.44 -11.87 4.39
CA ARG A 47 -13.32 -11.71 5.57
C ARG A 47 -14.47 -10.77 5.30
N ILE A 48 -14.23 -9.74 4.50
CA ILE A 48 -15.26 -8.79 4.04
C ILE A 48 -15.54 -9.08 2.56
N PRO A 49 -16.80 -9.29 2.16
CA PRO A 49 -17.17 -9.49 0.76
C PRO A 49 -17.20 -8.15 0.01
N ALA A 50 -16.04 -7.50 -0.13
CA ALA A 50 -15.87 -6.23 -0.83
C ALA A 50 -14.49 -6.16 -1.50
N ASP A 51 -14.43 -5.41 -2.60
CA ASP A 51 -13.17 -5.12 -3.28
C ASP A 51 -12.39 -4.01 -2.56
N PHE A 52 -11.07 -4.17 -2.43
CA PHE A 52 -10.23 -3.17 -1.76
C PHE A 52 -9.45 -2.32 -2.76
N ALA A 53 -9.38 -1.02 -2.48
CA ALA A 53 -8.45 -0.10 -3.09
C ALA A 53 -7.51 0.46 -2.01
N VAL A 54 -6.21 0.47 -2.30
CA VAL A 54 -5.18 1.06 -1.44
C VAL A 54 -4.83 2.43 -1.96
N THR A 55 -4.85 3.44 -1.08
CA THR A 55 -4.34 4.78 -1.38
C THR A 55 -3.34 5.25 -0.33
N GLY A 56 -2.34 6.00 -0.76
CA GLY A 56 -1.26 6.52 0.08
C GLY A 56 -0.07 5.56 0.16
N GLY A 57 1.13 6.09 -0.08
CA GLY A 57 2.36 5.29 -0.05
C GLY A 57 2.59 4.37 -1.26
N VAL A 58 1.84 4.53 -2.36
CA VAL A 58 2.17 3.85 -3.63
C VAL A 58 3.04 4.79 -4.48
N HIS A 59 4.31 4.45 -4.70
CA HIS A 59 5.25 5.26 -5.50
C HIS A 59 6.03 4.47 -6.55
N THR A 60 6.08 3.14 -6.42
CA THR A 60 6.85 2.26 -7.30
C THR A 60 6.01 1.09 -7.81
N HIS A 61 6.50 0.36 -8.82
CA HIS A 61 5.88 -0.89 -9.28
C HIS A 61 5.82 -1.94 -8.15
N MET A 62 6.85 -2.01 -7.30
CA MET A 62 6.87 -2.88 -6.12
C MET A 62 5.77 -2.54 -5.11
N ASP A 63 5.42 -1.26 -4.97
CA ASP A 63 4.32 -0.84 -4.10
C ASP A 63 2.96 -1.28 -4.66
N VAL A 64 2.81 -1.25 -5.99
CA VAL A 64 1.62 -1.79 -6.67
C VAL A 64 1.53 -3.30 -6.46
N LEU A 65 2.61 -4.04 -6.72
CA LEU A 65 2.67 -5.49 -6.51
C LEU A 65 2.28 -5.88 -5.08
N LYS A 66 2.89 -5.24 -4.08
CA LYS A 66 2.56 -5.49 -2.67
C LYS A 66 1.08 -5.21 -2.35
N SER A 67 0.51 -4.16 -2.94
CA SER A 67 -0.90 -3.83 -2.77
C SER A 67 -1.81 -4.91 -3.35
N LEU A 68 -1.51 -5.39 -4.56
CA LEU A 68 -2.23 -6.48 -5.20
C LEU A 68 -2.11 -7.78 -4.40
N MET A 69 -0.88 -8.18 -4.07
CA MET A 69 -0.57 -9.37 -3.27
C MET A 69 -1.27 -9.40 -1.92
N ALA A 70 -1.41 -8.24 -1.26
CA ALA A 70 -2.18 -8.14 -0.02
C ALA A 70 -3.69 -8.36 -0.21
N GLY A 71 -4.23 -8.16 -1.41
CA GLY A 71 -5.66 -8.36 -1.70
C GLY A 71 -6.38 -7.14 -2.29
N ALA A 72 -5.67 -6.04 -2.55
CA ALA A 72 -6.28 -4.89 -3.21
C ALA A 72 -6.45 -5.18 -4.71
N LYS A 73 -7.56 -4.74 -5.30
CA LYS A 73 -7.73 -4.73 -6.76
C LYS A 73 -7.22 -3.46 -7.41
N VAL A 74 -7.07 -2.39 -6.61
CA VAL A 74 -6.65 -1.06 -7.08
C VAL A 74 -5.56 -0.50 -6.17
N ALA A 75 -4.48 -0.01 -6.77
CA ALA A 75 -3.44 0.78 -6.09
C ALA A 75 -3.49 2.21 -6.62
N MET A 76 -3.73 3.18 -5.73
CA MET A 76 -3.91 4.59 -6.08
C MET A 76 -2.63 5.38 -5.81
N MET A 77 -2.18 6.12 -6.82
CA MET A 77 -0.96 6.92 -6.79
C MET A 77 -1.30 8.40 -6.96
N ALA A 78 -0.94 9.21 -5.96
CA ALA A 78 -1.15 10.66 -6.00
C ALA A 78 0.18 11.41 -5.84
N SER A 79 0.86 11.23 -4.71
CA SER A 79 2.10 11.97 -4.40
C SER A 79 3.19 11.80 -5.46
N GLU A 80 3.41 10.57 -5.94
CA GLU A 80 4.43 10.29 -6.97
C GLU A 80 4.11 10.98 -8.30
N LEU A 81 2.85 10.92 -8.77
CA LEU A 81 2.45 11.54 -10.04
C LEU A 81 2.41 13.07 -9.94
N LEU A 82 2.02 13.62 -8.79
CA LEU A 82 2.05 15.07 -8.56
C LEU A 82 3.48 15.60 -8.50
N LYS A 83 4.42 14.83 -7.94
CA LYS A 83 5.82 15.24 -7.80
C LYS A 83 6.62 15.07 -9.10
N ASN A 84 6.42 13.96 -9.81
CA ASN A 84 7.27 13.55 -10.93
C ASN A 84 6.54 13.54 -12.30
N GLY A 85 5.26 13.94 -12.32
CA GLY A 85 4.45 14.02 -13.53
C GLY A 85 3.78 12.69 -13.93
N ILE A 86 2.71 12.80 -14.72
CA ILE A 86 1.91 11.64 -15.16
C ILE A 86 2.69 10.63 -16.01
N GLY A 87 3.76 11.06 -16.69
CA GLY A 87 4.60 10.18 -17.50
C GLY A 87 5.29 9.06 -16.72
N ARG A 88 5.40 9.19 -15.39
CA ARG A 88 5.88 8.11 -14.50
C ARG A 88 5.00 6.87 -14.55
N MET A 89 3.71 7.00 -14.83
CA MET A 89 2.79 5.87 -14.93
C MET A 89 3.27 4.85 -15.98
N THR A 90 3.73 5.32 -17.14
CA THR A 90 4.23 4.44 -18.21
C THR A 90 5.42 3.59 -17.74
N LYS A 91 6.37 4.21 -17.04
CA LYS A 91 7.53 3.50 -16.49
C LYS A 91 7.11 2.47 -15.43
N ILE A 92 6.21 2.85 -14.53
CA ILE A 92 5.72 1.96 -13.47
C ILE A 92 4.98 0.75 -14.06
N LEU A 93 4.15 0.97 -15.09
CA LEU A 93 3.47 -0.12 -15.79
C LEU A 93 4.46 -1.03 -16.52
N HIS A 94 5.47 -0.47 -17.19
CA HIS A 94 6.52 -1.27 -17.82
C HIS A 94 7.27 -2.13 -16.80
N ASP A 95 7.77 -1.53 -15.72
CA ASP A 95 8.51 -2.26 -14.67
C ASP A 95 7.63 -3.34 -14.01
N LEU A 96 6.32 -3.07 -13.83
CA LEU A 96 5.35 -4.05 -13.32
C LEU A 96 5.22 -5.25 -14.27
N THR A 97 5.06 -5.00 -15.57
CA THR A 97 4.96 -6.05 -16.59
C THR A 97 6.23 -6.89 -16.64
N VAL A 98 7.41 -6.25 -16.65
CA VAL A 98 8.70 -6.96 -16.63
C VAL A 98 8.80 -7.87 -15.41
N TRP A 99 8.47 -7.36 -14.22
CA TRP A 99 8.48 -8.18 -13.00
C TRP A 99 7.51 -9.37 -13.11
N MET A 100 6.32 -9.17 -13.68
CA MET A 100 5.33 -10.23 -13.88
C MET A 100 5.84 -11.30 -14.85
N GLU A 101 6.49 -10.92 -15.95
CA GLU A 101 7.08 -11.84 -16.92
C GLU A 101 8.21 -12.67 -16.28
N GLU A 102 9.10 -12.02 -15.52
CA GLU A 102 10.20 -12.68 -14.81
C GLU A 102 9.72 -13.69 -13.75
N HIS A 103 8.54 -13.47 -13.18
CA HIS A 103 7.94 -14.32 -12.14
C HIS A 103 6.77 -15.17 -12.65
N GLU A 104 6.63 -15.31 -13.98
CA GLU A 104 5.65 -16.19 -14.64
C GLU A 104 4.18 -15.88 -14.28
N TYR A 105 3.86 -14.61 -14.02
CA TYR A 105 2.49 -14.15 -13.80
C TYR A 105 1.83 -13.70 -15.10
N ASP A 106 0.92 -14.52 -15.64
CA ASP A 106 0.11 -14.17 -16.82
C ASP A 106 -0.91 -13.05 -16.55
N SER A 107 -1.26 -12.83 -15.28
CA SER A 107 -2.30 -11.87 -14.90
C SER A 107 -2.18 -11.42 -13.44
N VAL A 108 -2.45 -10.14 -13.20
CA VAL A 108 -2.60 -9.59 -11.85
C VAL A 108 -3.69 -10.30 -11.05
N SER A 109 -4.69 -10.90 -11.72
CA SER A 109 -5.75 -11.65 -11.03
C SER A 109 -5.22 -12.81 -10.19
N ARG A 110 -4.12 -13.46 -10.62
CA ARG A 110 -3.51 -14.58 -9.89
C ARG A 110 -2.74 -14.16 -8.64
N MET A 111 -2.22 -12.93 -8.60
CA MET A 111 -1.51 -12.43 -7.42
C MET A 111 -2.43 -11.78 -6.40
N ILE A 112 -3.66 -11.40 -6.76
CA ILE A 112 -4.54 -10.68 -5.84
C ILE A 112 -4.84 -11.55 -4.60
N GLY A 113 -4.38 -11.06 -3.44
CA GLY A 113 -4.58 -11.73 -2.16
C GLY A 113 -3.68 -12.94 -1.89
N SER A 114 -2.72 -13.24 -2.77
CA SER A 114 -1.81 -14.38 -2.62
C SER A 114 -0.96 -14.30 -1.35
N MET A 115 -0.72 -13.09 -0.84
CA MET A 115 0.01 -12.84 0.39
C MET A 115 -0.90 -12.40 1.54
N SER A 116 -2.23 -12.52 1.43
CA SER A 116 -3.15 -12.18 2.53
C SER A 116 -3.00 -13.13 3.73
N GLN A 117 -3.52 -12.75 4.90
CA GLN A 117 -3.42 -13.58 6.12
C GLN A 117 -4.01 -14.98 5.93
N GLN A 118 -5.03 -15.14 5.08
CA GLN A 118 -5.67 -16.42 4.80
C GLN A 118 -4.83 -17.35 3.91
N HIS A 119 -3.87 -16.81 3.14
CA HIS A 119 -3.13 -17.55 2.12
C HIS A 119 -1.64 -17.72 2.43
N VAL A 120 -1.09 -17.00 3.41
CA VAL A 120 0.30 -17.20 3.86
C VAL A 120 0.44 -18.46 4.73
N GLU A 121 1.58 -19.15 4.63
CA GLU A 121 1.88 -20.36 5.41
C GLU A 121 1.83 -20.14 6.93
N HIS A 122 2.19 -18.93 7.35
CA HIS A 122 2.27 -18.52 8.76
C HIS A 122 1.36 -17.31 9.01
N PRO A 123 0.06 -17.50 9.29
CA PRO A 123 -0.87 -16.39 9.52
C PRO A 123 -0.51 -15.47 10.70
N ASP A 124 0.30 -15.96 11.64
CA ASP A 124 0.85 -15.23 12.78
C ASP A 124 1.80 -14.10 12.37
N VAL A 125 2.31 -14.09 11.12
CA VAL A 125 3.10 -12.97 10.59
C VAL A 125 2.30 -11.68 10.48
N TYR A 126 0.97 -11.78 10.39
CA TYR A 126 0.06 -10.64 10.43
C TYR A 126 -0.28 -10.22 11.86
N GLU A 127 0.08 -11.01 12.87
CA GLU A 127 -0.21 -10.72 14.27
C GLU A 127 0.96 -9.97 14.94
N ARG A 128 0.72 -9.46 16.16
CA ARG A 128 1.74 -8.71 16.93
C ARG A 128 2.96 -9.55 17.34
N ILE A 129 2.99 -10.85 17.03
CA ILE A 129 4.10 -11.75 17.31
C ILE A 129 5.38 -11.29 16.60
N GLN A 130 5.29 -10.68 15.41
CA GLN A 130 6.47 -10.16 14.72
C GLN A 130 7.07 -8.92 15.38
N TYR A 131 6.23 -8.03 15.92
CA TYR A 131 6.70 -6.91 16.74
C TYR A 131 7.48 -7.41 17.97
N MET A 132 6.97 -8.46 18.64
CA MET A 132 7.65 -9.10 19.76
C MET A 132 8.98 -9.72 19.32
N ARG A 133 9.01 -10.46 18.20
CA ARG A 133 10.24 -11.07 17.66
C ARG A 133 11.30 -10.03 17.31
N GLU A 134 10.96 -8.96 16.59
CA GLU A 134 11.91 -7.89 16.25
C GLU A 134 12.51 -7.21 17.50
N LEU A 135 11.72 -7.02 18.56
CA LEU A 135 12.21 -6.51 19.83
C LEU A 135 13.17 -7.47 20.52
N HIS A 136 12.92 -8.78 20.44
CA HIS A 136 13.78 -9.80 21.05
C HIS A 136 15.09 -10.05 20.28
N THR A 137 15.08 -9.92 18.95
CA THR A 137 16.28 -10.14 18.11
C THR A 137 17.27 -8.96 18.14
N ARG A 138 16.83 -7.77 18.60
CA ARG A 138 17.69 -6.57 18.72
C ARG A 138 18.29 -6.37 20.12
N ARG A 139 18.20 -7.37 21.00
CA ARG A 139 18.94 -7.45 22.28
C ARG A 139 20.15 -8.36 22.11
#